data_AF-A0A9R1FE16-F1
#
_entry.id   AF-A0A9R1FE16-F1
#
_cell.length_a   1.000
_cell.length_b   1.000
_cell.length_c   1.000
_cell.angle_alpha   90.00
_cell.angle_beta   90.00
_cell.angle_gamma   90.00
#
_symmetry.space_group_name_H-M   'P 1'
#
loop_
_entity.id
_entity.type
_entity.pdbx_description
1 polymer ?
#
loop_
_entity_poly.entity_id
_entity_poly.type
_entity_poly.pdbx_seq_one_letter_code
_entity_poly.pdbx_strand_id
1 'polypeptide(L)'
;MAAAGNLPHPSPATLLNAVLDESASLDDRNAQWTEEAARELRNIAVAVRANAQARNVAGARAELTSTVQHLTPLLCHFMSEGVQMRKLRRMFRTAVGAPMVPAAAPDLPPFFRVGDQCMSQAEISNGILRNTSESMSGRVNAALTLLDVVEAGATNPDEVWGTVNEHLEEVTTYTEMMVAQHTALVLHMRCVVMSIAAGVRLYVPA
;
A
#
# COMPACT_ATOMS: atom_id res chain seq x y z
N MET A 1 10.40 39.33 -26.24
CA MET A 1 10.11 38.76 -24.91
C MET A 1 8.67 38.27 -24.93
N ALA A 2 8.45 36.96 -25.10
CA ALA A 2 7.11 36.40 -25.07
C ALA A 2 6.62 36.39 -23.62
N ALA A 3 5.48 37.04 -23.37
CA ALA A 3 4.79 36.97 -22.09
C ALA A 3 4.48 35.50 -21.80
N ALA A 4 4.89 35.01 -20.63
CA ALA A 4 4.40 33.75 -20.10
C ALA A 4 2.87 33.85 -20.05
N GLY A 5 2.20 33.18 -21.00
CA GLY A 5 0.76 33.12 -21.02
C GLY A 5 0.29 32.55 -19.70
N ASN A 6 -0.50 33.33 -18.96
CA ASN A 6 -1.23 32.84 -17.80
C ASN A 6 -2.09 31.67 -18.26
N LEU A 7 -1.63 30.44 -18.03
CA LEU A 7 -2.49 29.28 -18.13
C LEU A 7 -3.67 29.53 -17.18
N PRO A 8 -4.92 29.43 -17.66
CA PRO A 8 -6.08 29.68 -16.82
C PRO A 8 -6.04 28.71 -15.64
N HIS A 9 -6.01 29.26 -14.42
CA HIS A 9 -6.17 28.45 -13.23
C HIS A 9 -7.55 27.78 -13.30
N PRO A 10 -7.63 26.45 -13.10
CA PRO A 10 -8.91 25.74 -13.16
C PRO A 10 -9.86 26.32 -12.12
N SER A 11 -11.13 26.51 -12.52
CA SER A 11 -12.15 27.03 -11.60
C SER A 11 -12.38 26.06 -10.44
N PRO A 12 -12.86 26.54 -9.27
CA PRO A 12 -13.24 25.67 -8.16
C PRO A 12 -14.20 24.54 -8.57
N ALA A 13 -15.18 24.82 -9.44
CA ALA A 13 -16.10 23.81 -9.97
C ALA A 13 -15.38 22.75 -10.82
N THR A 14 -14.44 23.17 -11.67
CA THR A 14 -13.60 22.25 -12.46
C THR A 14 -12.76 21.35 -11.56
N LEU A 15 -12.20 21.90 -10.47
CA LEU A 15 -11.42 21.13 -9.51
C LEU A 15 -12.29 20.16 -8.70
N LEU A 16 -13.49 20.56 -8.29
CA LEU A 16 -14.41 19.69 -7.55
C LEU A 16 -14.92 18.52 -8.38
N ASN A 17 -15.22 18.73 -9.68
CA ASN A 17 -15.57 17.64 -10.59
C ASN A 17 -14.40 16.68 -10.78
N ALA A 18 -13.19 17.19 -11.01
CA ALA A 18 -12.00 16.35 -11.13
C ALA A 18 -11.71 15.56 -9.83
N VAL A 19 -11.99 16.16 -8.67
CA VAL A 19 -11.91 15.48 -7.37
C VAL A 19 -12.94 14.35 -7.26
N LEU A 20 -14.17 14.53 -7.73
CA LEU A 20 -15.19 13.48 -7.72
C LEU A 20 -14.83 12.32 -8.65
N ASP A 21 -14.40 12.61 -9.88
CA ASP A 21 -14.02 11.60 -10.86
C ASP A 21 -12.83 10.77 -10.36
N GLU A 22 -11.80 11.43 -9.82
CA GLU A 22 -10.60 10.75 -9.32
C GLU A 22 -10.88 10.01 -7.99
N SER A 23 -11.81 10.50 -7.17
CA SER A 23 -12.29 9.81 -5.97
C SER A 23 -13.02 8.51 -6.29
N ALA A 24 -13.95 8.54 -7.27
CA ALA A 24 -14.70 7.36 -7.68
C ALA A 24 -13.77 6.30 -8.30
N SER A 25 -12.86 6.73 -9.19
CA SER A 25 -11.86 5.84 -9.78
C SER A 25 -10.90 5.24 -8.74
N LEU A 26 -10.58 5.97 -7.67
CA LEU A 26 -9.76 5.45 -6.58
C LEU A 26 -10.54 4.43 -5.72
N ASP A 27 -11.82 4.67 -5.43
CA ASP A 27 -12.65 3.73 -4.66
C ASP A 27 -12.89 2.40 -5.41
N ASP A 28 -13.15 2.46 -6.71
CA ASP A 28 -13.32 1.26 -7.55
C ASP A 28 -12.05 0.41 -7.61
N ARG A 29 -10.89 1.05 -7.82
CA ARG A 29 -9.59 0.36 -7.82
C ARG A 29 -9.28 -0.25 -6.47
N ASN A 30 -9.47 0.51 -5.38
CA ASN A 30 -9.31 0.02 -4.02
C ASN A 30 -10.18 -1.22 -3.76
N ALA A 31 -11.45 -1.20 -4.18
CA ALA A 31 -12.37 -2.32 -3.96
C ALA A 31 -11.91 -3.60 -4.66
N GLN A 32 -11.53 -3.50 -5.94
CA GLN A 32 -11.11 -4.65 -6.75
C GLN A 32 -9.78 -5.23 -6.27
N TRP A 33 -8.82 -4.37 -5.95
CA TRP A 33 -7.48 -4.79 -5.57
C TRP A 33 -7.42 -5.40 -4.16
N THR A 34 -8.33 -5.03 -3.25
CA THR A 34 -8.23 -5.48 -1.86
C THR A 34 -8.42 -6.96 -1.65
N GLU A 35 -9.40 -7.54 -2.33
CA GLU A 35 -9.71 -8.95 -2.16
C GLU A 35 -8.70 -9.83 -2.89
N GLU A 36 -8.29 -9.42 -4.08
CA GLU A 36 -7.31 -10.14 -4.90
C GLU A 36 -5.92 -10.13 -4.27
N ALA A 37 -5.41 -8.95 -3.88
CA ALA A 37 -4.13 -8.79 -3.22
C ALA A 37 -4.05 -9.58 -1.90
N ALA A 38 -5.08 -9.43 -1.04
CA ALA A 38 -5.11 -10.11 0.25
C ALA A 38 -5.18 -11.64 0.08
N ARG A 39 -5.89 -12.13 -0.94
CA ARG A 39 -5.98 -13.56 -1.26
C ARG A 39 -4.65 -14.08 -1.77
N GLU A 40 -3.99 -13.39 -2.70
CA GLU A 40 -2.69 -13.79 -3.23
C GLU A 40 -1.62 -13.86 -2.13
N LEU A 41 -1.52 -12.83 -1.29
CA LEU A 41 -0.60 -12.81 -0.16
C LEU A 41 -0.86 -13.97 0.81
N ARG A 42 -2.13 -14.31 1.10
CA ARG A 42 -2.46 -15.47 1.94
C ARG A 42 -2.05 -16.80 1.29
N ASN A 43 -2.28 -16.95 -0.01
CA ASN A 43 -1.89 -18.15 -0.73
C ASN A 43 -0.37 -18.36 -0.68
N ILE A 44 0.39 -17.28 -0.87
CA ILE A 44 1.86 -17.28 -0.73
C ILE A 44 2.27 -17.69 0.69
N ALA A 45 1.67 -17.10 1.73
CA ALA A 45 1.98 -17.43 3.12
C ALA A 45 1.73 -18.92 3.43
N VAL A 46 0.64 -19.49 2.91
CA VAL A 46 0.33 -20.93 3.05
C VAL A 46 1.36 -21.79 2.31
N ALA A 47 1.72 -21.44 1.08
CA ALA A 47 2.66 -22.21 0.27
C ALA A 47 4.09 -22.17 0.84
N VAL A 48 4.54 -21.01 1.33
CA VAL A 48 5.83 -20.84 2.02
C VAL A 48 5.88 -21.74 3.27
N ARG A 49 4.83 -21.71 4.10
CA ARG A 49 4.73 -22.54 5.32
C ARG A 49 4.74 -24.04 4.99
N ALA A 50 4.02 -24.46 3.96
CA ALA A 50 3.97 -25.87 3.55
C ALA A 50 5.33 -26.39 3.06
N ASN A 51 6.06 -25.60 2.27
CA ASN A 51 7.39 -25.99 1.78
C ASN A 51 8.45 -26.02 2.89
N ALA A 52 8.38 -25.10 3.86
CA ALA A 52 9.23 -25.12 5.05
C ALA A 52 9.05 -26.44 5.83
N GLN A 53 7.80 -26.84 6.08
CA GLN A 53 7.48 -28.09 6.78
C GLN A 53 7.94 -29.34 6.03
N ALA A 54 7.88 -29.31 4.70
CA ALA A 54 8.24 -30.44 3.85
C ALA A 54 9.75 -30.58 3.55
N ARG A 55 10.58 -29.59 3.94
CA ARG A 55 12.00 -29.51 3.54
C ARG A 55 12.23 -29.69 2.03
N ASN A 56 11.30 -29.19 1.22
CA ASN A 56 11.34 -29.31 -0.23
C ASN A 56 12.10 -28.13 -0.85
N VAL A 57 13.37 -28.30 -1.20
CA VAL A 57 14.22 -27.23 -1.74
C VAL A 57 13.65 -26.62 -3.02
N ALA A 58 13.30 -27.46 -3.99
CA ALA A 58 12.80 -27.01 -5.28
C ALA A 58 11.46 -26.27 -5.14
N GLY A 59 10.57 -26.79 -4.28
CA GLY A 59 9.30 -26.14 -3.96
C GLY A 59 9.48 -24.81 -3.21
N ALA A 60 10.35 -24.78 -2.19
CA ALA A 60 10.65 -23.55 -1.44
C ALA A 60 11.23 -22.46 -2.34
N ARG A 61 12.18 -22.81 -3.24
CA ARG A 61 12.73 -21.86 -4.21
C ARG A 61 11.67 -21.34 -5.17
N ALA A 62 10.82 -22.23 -5.70
CA ALA A 62 9.74 -21.83 -6.61
C ALA A 62 8.77 -20.85 -5.94
N GLU A 63 8.35 -21.12 -4.70
CA GLU A 63 7.45 -20.23 -3.95
C GLU A 63 8.11 -18.91 -3.56
N LEU A 64 9.37 -18.91 -3.12
CA LEU A 64 10.11 -17.67 -2.83
C LEU A 64 10.30 -16.80 -4.09
N THR A 65 10.57 -17.43 -5.23
CA THR A 65 10.67 -16.72 -6.52
C THR A 65 9.31 -16.14 -6.92
N SER A 66 8.25 -16.92 -6.78
CA SER A 66 6.87 -16.48 -7.00
C SER A 66 6.51 -15.31 -6.07
N THR A 67 6.90 -15.38 -4.80
CA THR A 67 6.70 -14.34 -3.79
C THR A 67 7.26 -13.00 -4.27
N VAL A 68 8.51 -12.97 -4.75
CA VAL A 68 9.14 -11.74 -5.30
C VAL A 68 8.38 -11.21 -6.53
N GLN A 69 7.97 -12.11 -7.43
CA GLN A 69 7.27 -11.75 -8.66
C GLN A 69 5.89 -11.11 -8.40
N HIS A 70 5.16 -11.60 -7.41
CA HIS A 70 3.80 -11.12 -7.09
C HIS A 70 3.82 -9.89 -6.17
N LEU A 71 4.75 -9.83 -5.21
CA LEU A 71 4.83 -8.73 -4.26
C LEU A 71 5.28 -7.41 -4.89
N THR A 72 6.20 -7.46 -5.84
CA THR A 72 6.80 -6.25 -6.42
C THR A 72 5.74 -5.35 -7.09
N PRO A 73 4.88 -5.87 -8.00
CA PRO A 73 3.79 -5.09 -8.58
C PRO A 73 2.81 -4.54 -7.52
N LEU A 74 2.48 -5.35 -6.52
CA LEU A 74 1.61 -4.99 -5.39
C LEU A 74 2.14 -3.77 -4.64
N LEU A 75 3.43 -3.76 -4.31
CA LEU A 75 4.08 -2.66 -3.62
C LEU A 75 4.16 -1.39 -4.46
N CYS A 76 4.48 -1.54 -5.75
CA CYS A 76 4.45 -0.42 -6.70
C CYS A 76 3.06 0.21 -6.77
N HIS A 77 2.00 -0.60 -6.75
CA HIS A 77 0.62 -0.15 -6.71
C HIS A 77 0.34 0.70 -5.46
N PHE A 78 0.62 0.19 -4.25
CA PHE A 78 0.35 0.91 -2.99
C PHE A 78 1.10 2.24 -2.86
N MET A 79 2.35 2.27 -3.31
CA MET A 79 3.13 3.52 -3.33
C MET A 79 2.47 4.56 -4.24
N SER A 80 1.92 4.13 -5.39
CA SER A 80 1.24 5.02 -6.33
C SER A 80 -0.07 5.58 -5.77
N GLU A 81 -0.83 4.79 -5.02
CA GLU A 81 -2.09 5.21 -4.43
C GLU A 81 -1.88 6.28 -3.34
N GLY A 82 -0.84 6.13 -2.51
CA GLY A 82 -0.48 7.16 -1.53
C GLY A 82 -0.16 8.52 -2.17
N VAL A 83 0.42 8.52 -3.37
CA VAL A 83 0.64 9.76 -4.15
C VAL A 83 -0.69 10.34 -4.64
N GLN A 84 -1.58 9.50 -5.16
CA GLN A 84 -2.89 9.92 -5.65
C GLN A 84 -3.76 10.51 -4.53
N MET A 85 -3.76 9.92 -3.33
CA MET A 85 -4.46 10.46 -2.16
C MET A 85 -3.97 11.86 -1.78
N ARG A 86 -2.65 12.08 -1.76
CA ARG A 86 -2.06 13.40 -1.48
C ARG A 86 -2.48 14.42 -2.54
N LYS A 87 -2.49 14.02 -3.81
CA LYS A 87 -2.98 14.85 -4.93
C LYS A 87 -4.46 15.21 -4.74
N LEU A 88 -5.31 14.23 -4.50
CA LEU A 88 -6.76 14.40 -4.30
C LEU A 88 -7.06 15.37 -3.15
N ARG A 89 -6.41 15.18 -2.00
CA ARG A 89 -6.53 16.05 -0.82
C ARG A 89 -6.07 17.48 -1.12
N ARG A 90 -4.96 17.65 -1.84
CA ARG A 90 -4.48 18.97 -2.26
C ARG A 90 -5.50 19.66 -3.18
N MET A 91 -6.01 18.96 -4.19
CA MET A 91 -7.00 19.50 -5.12
C MET A 91 -8.28 19.94 -4.40
N PHE A 92 -8.80 19.10 -3.51
CA PHE A 92 -10.00 19.43 -2.73
C PHE A 92 -9.79 20.67 -1.85
N ARG A 93 -8.68 20.73 -1.10
CA ARG A 93 -8.35 21.89 -0.25
C ARG A 93 -8.18 23.18 -1.06
N THR A 94 -7.54 23.09 -2.24
CA THR A 94 -7.43 24.25 -3.14
C THR A 94 -8.79 24.70 -3.64
N ALA A 95 -9.67 23.78 -4.02
CA ALA A 95 -10.99 24.11 -4.56
C ALA A 95 -11.90 24.81 -3.54
N VAL A 96 -11.83 24.41 -2.27
CA VAL A 96 -12.65 24.96 -1.18
C VAL A 96 -11.96 26.09 -0.41
N GLY A 97 -10.75 26.52 -0.85
CA GLY A 97 -9.99 27.57 -0.19
C GLY A 97 -9.50 27.22 1.22
N ALA A 98 -9.38 25.93 1.56
CA ALA A 98 -8.96 25.48 2.88
C ALA A 98 -7.43 25.56 3.06
N PRO A 99 -6.95 25.90 4.27
CA PRO A 99 -5.51 25.93 4.55
C PRO A 99 -4.87 24.55 4.36
N MET A 100 -3.64 24.55 3.84
CA MET A 100 -2.84 23.34 3.57
C MET A 100 -2.21 22.71 4.83
N VAL A 101 -2.19 23.45 5.95
CA VAL A 101 -1.52 23.02 7.19
C VAL A 101 -2.50 22.21 8.04
N PRO A 102 -2.14 21.00 8.52
CA PRO A 102 -2.99 20.26 9.44
C PRO A 102 -2.96 20.91 10.83
N ALA A 103 -4.11 20.91 11.49
CA ALA A 103 -4.27 20.97 12.96
C ALA A 103 -4.41 22.31 13.71
N ALA A 104 -4.42 23.50 13.09
CA ALA A 104 -4.51 24.75 13.87
C ALA A 104 -5.74 25.64 13.63
N ALA A 105 -6.68 25.24 12.76
CA ALA A 105 -7.90 26.02 12.54
C ALA A 105 -9.07 25.39 13.31
N PRO A 106 -9.47 25.95 14.48
CA PRO A 106 -10.59 25.44 15.28
C PRO A 106 -11.94 25.42 14.53
N ASP A 107 -12.02 26.10 13.37
CA ASP A 107 -13.24 26.26 12.56
C ASP A 107 -13.34 25.31 11.36
N LEU A 108 -12.40 24.36 11.18
CA LEU A 108 -12.52 23.38 10.10
C LEU A 108 -13.72 22.44 10.34
N PRO A 109 -14.61 22.24 9.35
CA PRO A 109 -15.73 21.32 9.47
C PRO A 109 -15.30 19.90 9.87
N PRO A 110 -16.13 19.14 10.61
CA PRO A 110 -15.78 17.83 11.14
C PRO A 110 -15.24 16.83 10.10
N PHE A 111 -15.77 16.86 8.87
CA PHE A 111 -15.33 15.96 7.79
C PHE A 111 -13.90 16.24 7.31
N PHE A 112 -13.41 17.50 7.39
CA PHE A 112 -11.99 17.80 7.11
C PHE A 112 -11.08 17.15 8.15
N ARG A 113 -11.49 17.16 9.43
CA ARG A 113 -10.71 16.56 10.52
C ARG A 113 -10.66 15.04 10.39
N VAL A 114 -11.79 14.42 10.08
CA VAL A 114 -11.86 12.97 9.82
C VAL A 114 -11.01 12.58 8.62
N GLY A 115 -11.14 13.29 7.50
CA GLY A 115 -10.30 13.06 6.32
C GLY A 115 -8.81 13.24 6.60
N ASP A 116 -8.42 14.23 7.42
CA ASP A 116 -7.04 14.45 7.82
C ASP A 116 -6.48 13.33 8.72
N GLN A 117 -7.28 12.86 9.68
CA GLN A 117 -6.93 11.72 10.52
C GLN A 117 -6.78 10.45 9.68
N CYS A 118 -7.72 10.16 8.80
CA CYS A 118 -7.66 9.01 7.90
C CYS A 118 -6.45 9.10 6.95
N MET A 119 -6.12 10.28 6.43
CA MET A 119 -4.92 10.47 5.63
C MET A 119 -3.65 10.17 6.43
N SER A 120 -3.56 10.65 7.68
CA SER A 120 -2.41 10.36 8.53
C SER A 120 -2.25 8.86 8.80
N GLN A 121 -3.36 8.15 9.04
CA GLN A 121 -3.32 6.70 9.24
C GLN A 121 -2.94 5.95 7.95
N ALA A 122 -3.44 6.39 6.79
CA ALA A 122 -3.02 5.85 5.50
C ALA A 122 -1.52 6.03 5.24
N GLU A 123 -0.93 7.18 5.59
CA GLU A 123 0.50 7.42 5.47
C GLU A 123 1.33 6.50 6.38
N ILE A 124 0.84 6.26 7.60
CA ILE A 124 1.46 5.31 8.53
C ILE A 124 1.41 3.89 7.96
N SER A 125 0.23 3.40 7.53
CA SER A 125 0.09 2.06 6.95
C SER A 125 0.95 1.87 5.71
N ASN A 126 1.04 2.89 4.84
CA ASN A 126 1.91 2.85 3.66
C ASN A 126 3.41 2.80 4.04
N GLY A 127 3.82 3.56 5.05
CA GLY A 127 5.18 3.49 5.61
C GLY A 127 5.51 2.12 6.18
N ILE A 128 4.58 1.50 6.90
CA ILE A 128 4.74 0.14 7.42
C ILE A 128 4.84 -0.87 6.28
N LEU A 129 3.94 -0.82 5.28
CA LEU A 129 3.97 -1.71 4.12
C LEU A 129 5.32 -1.67 3.40
N ARG A 130 5.86 -0.46 3.20
CA ARG A 130 7.18 -0.28 2.60
C ARG A 130 8.28 -0.95 3.43
N ASN A 131 8.35 -0.66 4.73
CA ASN A 131 9.39 -1.21 5.61
C ASN A 131 9.30 -2.74 5.73
N THR A 132 8.08 -3.27 5.83
CA THR A 132 7.81 -4.71 5.86
C THR A 132 8.26 -5.37 4.57
N SER A 133 8.00 -4.75 3.41
CA SER A 133 8.49 -5.23 2.13
C SER A 133 10.01 -5.26 2.02
N GLU A 134 10.68 -4.16 2.39
CA GLU A 134 12.14 -4.07 2.35
C GLU A 134 12.76 -5.17 3.24
N SER A 135 12.19 -5.37 4.44
CA SER A 135 12.62 -6.42 5.38
C SER A 135 12.40 -7.82 4.82
N MET A 136 11.22 -8.09 4.24
CA MET A 136 10.89 -9.38 3.66
C MET A 136 11.77 -9.71 2.45
N SER A 137 12.09 -8.72 1.59
CA SER A 137 13.01 -8.93 0.48
C SER A 137 14.39 -9.40 0.97
N GLY A 138 14.88 -8.87 2.09
CA GLY A 138 16.11 -9.34 2.72
C GLY A 138 16.03 -10.80 3.16
N ARG A 139 14.91 -11.21 3.76
CA ARG A 139 14.70 -12.60 4.23
C ARG A 139 14.54 -13.59 3.09
N VAL A 140 13.82 -13.21 2.04
CA VAL A 140 13.69 -14.04 0.83
C VAL A 140 15.06 -14.28 0.20
N ASN A 141 15.88 -13.24 0.03
CA ASN A 141 17.22 -13.38 -0.54
C ASN A 141 18.15 -14.23 0.33
N ALA A 142 18.08 -14.07 1.66
CA ALA A 142 18.84 -14.91 2.59
C ALA A 142 18.42 -16.38 2.50
N ALA A 143 17.11 -16.66 2.49
CA ALA A 143 16.59 -18.01 2.33
C ALA A 143 17.00 -18.64 0.99
N LEU A 144 16.90 -17.91 -0.12
CA LEU A 144 17.35 -18.38 -1.44
C LEU A 144 18.83 -18.74 -1.44
N THR A 145 19.68 -17.89 -0.86
CA THR A 145 21.13 -18.12 -0.76
C THR A 145 21.44 -19.38 0.05
N LEU A 146 20.73 -19.62 1.16
CA LEU A 146 20.92 -20.82 1.97
C LEU A 146 20.43 -22.08 1.25
N LEU A 147 19.33 -21.99 0.47
CA LEU A 147 18.88 -23.10 -0.37
C LEU A 147 19.93 -23.48 -1.43
N ASP A 148 20.64 -22.50 -2.02
CA ASP A 148 21.76 -22.75 -2.94
C ASP A 148 22.89 -23.55 -2.24
N VAL A 149 23.17 -23.23 -0.97
CA VAL A 149 24.17 -23.96 -0.16
C VAL A 149 23.74 -25.39 0.14
N VAL A 150 22.45 -25.62 0.42
CA VAL A 150 21.91 -26.99 0.60
C VAL A 150 22.07 -27.81 -0.68
N GLU A 151 21.71 -27.24 -1.84
CA GLU A 151 21.87 -27.93 -3.14
C GLU A 151 23.32 -28.21 -3.50
N ALA A 152 24.24 -27.33 -3.12
CA ALA A 152 25.67 -27.50 -3.35
C ALA A 152 26.31 -28.58 -2.46
N GLY A 153 25.54 -29.24 -1.58
CA GLY A 153 26.03 -30.30 -0.71
C GLY A 153 26.65 -29.78 0.58
N ALA A 154 25.91 -28.95 1.31
CA ALA A 154 26.30 -28.42 2.62
C ALA A 154 26.85 -29.52 3.55
N THR A 155 27.95 -29.24 4.25
CA THR A 155 28.56 -30.16 5.22
C THR A 155 27.73 -30.36 6.48
N ASN A 156 26.83 -29.42 6.81
CA ASN A 156 25.89 -29.53 7.93
C ASN A 156 24.47 -29.12 7.50
N PRO A 157 23.76 -29.98 6.75
CA PRO A 157 22.49 -29.60 6.12
C PRO A 157 21.38 -29.30 7.13
N ASP A 158 21.37 -29.95 8.29
CA ASP A 158 20.33 -29.72 9.31
C ASP A 158 20.42 -28.32 9.95
N GLU A 159 21.63 -27.82 10.17
CA GLU A 159 21.86 -26.46 10.67
C GLU A 159 21.41 -25.41 9.64
N VAL A 160 21.79 -25.61 8.36
CA VAL A 160 21.36 -24.74 7.26
C VAL A 160 19.85 -24.74 7.11
N TRP A 161 19.20 -25.92 7.23
CA TRP A 161 17.73 -26.02 7.21
C TRP A 161 17.05 -25.33 8.39
N GLY A 162 17.69 -25.32 9.57
CA GLY A 162 17.22 -24.53 10.71
C GLY A 162 17.11 -23.05 10.34
N THR A 163 18.19 -22.48 9.79
CA THR A 163 18.22 -21.06 9.38
C THR A 163 17.30 -20.76 8.19
N VAL A 164 17.18 -21.68 7.22
CA VAL A 164 16.19 -21.55 6.13
C VAL A 164 14.78 -21.44 6.72
N ASN A 165 14.42 -22.32 7.65
CA ASN A 165 13.10 -22.30 8.27
C ASN A 165 12.83 -21.00 9.03
N GLU A 166 13.81 -20.47 9.78
CA GLU A 166 13.68 -19.17 10.46
C GLU A 166 13.33 -18.06 9.46
N HIS A 167 14.04 -17.99 8.33
CA HIS A 167 13.73 -16.99 7.30
C HIS A 167 12.37 -17.21 6.63
N LEU A 168 11.96 -18.45 6.37
CA LEU A 168 10.64 -18.76 5.80
C LEU A 168 9.50 -18.39 6.77
N GLU A 169 9.69 -18.58 8.07
CA GLU A 169 8.74 -18.15 9.12
C GLU A 169 8.65 -16.63 9.20
N GLU A 170 9.78 -15.92 9.11
CA GLU A 170 9.80 -14.45 9.03
C GLU A 170 9.09 -13.95 7.76
N VAL A 171 9.33 -14.56 6.60
CA VAL A 171 8.63 -14.23 5.34
C VAL A 171 7.11 -14.43 5.49
N THR A 172 6.70 -15.53 6.13
CA THR A 172 5.28 -15.80 6.41
C THR A 172 4.69 -14.70 7.29
N THR A 173 5.38 -14.33 8.37
CA THR A 173 4.96 -13.28 9.30
C THR A 173 4.82 -11.92 8.61
N TYR A 174 5.81 -11.55 7.79
CA TYR A 174 5.76 -10.30 7.03
C TYR A 174 4.64 -10.29 6.00
N THR A 175 4.36 -11.42 5.36
CA THR A 175 3.23 -11.55 4.42
C THR A 175 1.89 -11.32 5.14
N GLU A 176 1.69 -11.91 6.32
CA GLU A 176 0.50 -11.68 7.15
C GLU A 176 0.38 -10.21 7.60
N MET A 177 1.49 -9.58 8.01
CA MET A 177 1.52 -8.16 8.35
C MET A 177 1.15 -7.29 7.14
N MET A 178 1.65 -7.62 5.95
CA MET A 178 1.30 -6.89 4.72
C MET A 178 -0.19 -6.99 4.41
N VAL A 179 -0.83 -8.15 4.58
CA VAL A 179 -2.28 -8.30 4.42
C VAL A 179 -3.05 -7.36 5.36
N ALA A 180 -2.64 -7.33 6.64
CA ALA A 180 -3.30 -6.49 7.64
C ALA A 180 -3.12 -4.99 7.34
N GLN A 181 -1.90 -4.56 7.03
CA GLN A 181 -1.60 -3.16 6.72
C GLN A 181 -2.22 -2.71 5.40
N HIS A 182 -2.29 -3.59 4.41
CA HIS A 182 -2.99 -3.35 3.17
C HIS A 182 -4.48 -3.09 3.42
N THR A 183 -5.12 -3.96 4.19
CA THR A 183 -6.54 -3.82 4.55
C THR A 183 -6.79 -2.51 5.28
N ALA A 184 -5.93 -2.15 6.23
CA ALA A 184 -6.02 -0.88 6.94
C ALA A 184 -5.84 0.33 6.01
N LEU A 185 -4.82 0.29 5.14
CA LEU A 185 -4.54 1.35 4.16
C LEU A 185 -5.78 1.65 3.32
N VAL A 186 -6.40 0.62 2.74
CA VAL A 186 -7.60 0.76 1.92
C VAL A 186 -8.77 1.37 2.70
N LEU A 187 -9.02 0.92 3.93
CA LEU A 187 -10.09 1.49 4.76
C LEU A 187 -9.86 2.98 5.01
N HIS A 188 -8.61 3.38 5.27
CA HIS A 188 -8.25 4.78 5.43
C HIS A 188 -8.36 5.57 4.12
N MET A 189 -8.00 4.99 2.97
CA MET A 189 -8.21 5.60 1.66
C MET A 189 -9.69 5.87 1.39
N ARG A 190 -10.55 4.88 1.64
CA ARG A 190 -12.01 5.00 1.50
C ARG A 190 -12.58 6.07 2.41
N CYS A 191 -12.11 6.14 3.66
CA CYS A 191 -12.49 7.20 4.58
C CYS A 191 -12.15 8.60 4.04
N VAL A 192 -10.96 8.78 3.46
CA VAL A 192 -10.54 10.06 2.84
C VAL A 192 -11.45 10.40 1.67
N VAL A 193 -11.72 9.45 0.77
CA VAL A 193 -12.62 9.61 -0.38
C VAL A 193 -14.03 10.01 0.06
N MET A 194 -14.62 9.31 1.03
CA MET A 194 -15.94 9.63 1.57
C MET A 194 -15.97 11.01 2.23
N SER A 195 -14.92 11.39 2.96
CA SER A 195 -14.81 12.70 3.60
C SER A 195 -14.76 13.83 2.57
N ILE A 196 -14.05 13.61 1.46
CA ILE A 196 -14.00 14.54 0.33
C ILE A 196 -15.35 14.63 -0.36
N ALA A 197 -16.00 13.51 -0.67
CA ALA A 197 -17.33 13.49 -1.29
C ALA A 197 -18.38 14.22 -0.43
N ALA A 198 -18.36 14.01 0.89
CA ALA A 198 -19.21 14.73 1.83
C ALA A 198 -18.92 16.24 1.80
N GLY A 199 -17.64 16.62 1.74
CA GLY A 199 -17.24 18.02 1.61
C GLY A 199 -17.69 18.65 0.30
N VAL A 200 -17.55 17.98 -0.83
CA VAL A 200 -18.01 18.48 -2.14
C VAL A 200 -19.51 18.79 -2.11
N ARG A 201 -20.34 17.89 -1.53
CA ARG A 201 -21.80 18.11 -1.41
C ARG A 201 -22.18 19.34 -0.58
N LEU A 202 -21.31 19.79 0.33
CA LEU A 202 -21.55 20.97 1.14
C LEU A 202 -21.08 22.27 0.47
N TYR A 203 -20.14 22.18 -0.47
CA TYR A 203 -19.50 23.34 -1.12
C TYR A 203 -19.94 23.56 -2.58
N VAL A 204 -20.56 22.55 -3.21
CA VAL A 204 -21.23 22.70 -4.50
C VAL A 204 -22.72 22.94 -4.24
N PRO A 205 -23.28 24.12 -4.57
CA PRO A 205 -24.72 24.34 -4.49
C PRO A 205 -25.45 23.38 -5.46
N ALA A 206 -26.60 22.86 -5.02
CA ALA A 206 -27.46 21.98 -5.81
C ALA A 206 -27.95 22.62 -7.11
#